data_AF-A0A7C8E951-F1
#
_entry.id   AF-A0A7C8E951-F1
#
_cell.length_a   1.000
_cell.length_b   1.000
_cell.length_c   1.000
_cell.angle_alpha   90.00
_cell.angle_beta   90.00
_cell.angle_gamma   90.00
#
_symmetry.space_group_name_H-M   'P 1'
#
loop_
_entity.id
_entity.type
_entity.pdbx_description
1 polymer ?
#
loop_
_entity_poly.entity_id
_entity_poly.type
_entity_poly.pdbx_seq_one_letter_code
_entity_poly.pdbx_strand_id
1 'polypeptide(L)'
;MTYKLTIKISSDLEAMGESRGGFALQATGGKIVITNKKDTQYIEKFLTHTLEGSKSRSWSFSWQAPKTGDEVTLTVMAIASNGDYSAVGDLIGAQSYAIKALKK
;
A
#
# COMPACT_ATOMS: atom_id res chain seq x y z
N MET A 1 0.71 -0.76 -19.94
CA MET A 1 0.62 -2.12 -19.36
C MET A 1 -0.01 -1.99 -17.97
N THR A 2 -0.76 -2.99 -17.52
CA THR A 2 -1.37 -2.99 -16.17
C THR A 2 -0.80 -4.14 -15.36
N TYR A 3 -0.36 -3.83 -14.14
CA TYR A 3 0.26 -4.78 -13.21
C TYR A 3 -0.63 -4.92 -11.98
N LYS A 4 -0.81 -6.16 -11.50
CA LYS A 4 -1.42 -6.41 -10.19
C LYS A 4 -0.32 -6.30 -9.15
N LEU A 5 -0.52 -5.44 -8.16
CA LEU A 5 0.41 -5.20 -7.08
C LEU A 5 -0.24 -5.58 -5.75
N THR A 6 0.58 -6.09 -4.84
CA THR A 6 0.17 -6.40 -3.48
C THR A 6 1.15 -5.75 -2.52
N ILE A 7 0.63 -4.98 -1.56
CA ILE A 7 1.39 -4.58 -0.37
C ILE A 7 1.15 -5.65 0.68
N LYS A 8 2.23 -6.19 1.25
CA LYS A 8 2.17 -7.14 2.36
C LYS A 8 3.12 -6.71 3.47
N ILE A 9 2.59 -6.56 4.66
CA ILE A 9 3.38 -6.34 5.87
C ILE A 9 3.71 -7.71 6.47
N SER A 10 5.00 -8.01 6.62
CA SER A 10 5.47 -9.20 7.33
C SER A 10 5.99 -8.74 8.68
N SER A 11 5.36 -9.20 9.77
CA SER A 11 5.71 -8.81 11.13
C SER A 11 5.19 -9.86 12.10
N ASP A 12 5.99 -10.16 13.13
CA ASP A 12 5.65 -11.05 14.24
C ASP A 12 4.80 -10.35 15.32
N LEU A 13 4.48 -9.05 15.14
CA LEU A 13 3.61 -8.32 16.05
C LEU A 13 2.21 -8.92 16.03
N GLU A 14 1.79 -9.50 17.14
CA GLU A 14 0.42 -9.98 17.33
C GLU A 14 -0.56 -8.80 17.45
N ALA A 15 -1.73 -8.94 16.83
CA ALA A 15 -2.80 -7.96 16.95
C ALA A 15 -3.80 -8.46 18.00
N MET A 16 -4.02 -7.65 19.03
CA MET A 16 -5.00 -7.87 20.10
C MET A 16 -6.36 -7.24 19.77
N GLY A 17 -6.39 -6.27 18.86
CA GLY A 17 -7.61 -5.58 18.39
C GLY A 17 -7.94 -5.83 16.91
N GLU A 18 -9.04 -5.20 16.45
CA GLU A 18 -9.50 -5.35 15.06
C GLU A 18 -8.58 -4.68 14.04
N SER A 19 -7.98 -3.52 14.38
CA SER A 19 -7.04 -2.84 13.50
C SER A 19 -5.68 -3.53 13.56
N ARG A 20 -5.27 -4.14 12.45
CA ARG A 20 -4.04 -4.93 12.34
C ARG A 20 -2.96 -4.23 11.53
N GLY A 21 -3.31 -3.15 10.84
CA GLY A 21 -2.37 -2.31 10.15
C GLY A 21 -3.00 -1.34 9.16
N GLY A 22 -2.13 -0.69 8.41
CA GLY A 22 -2.52 0.28 7.40
C GLY A 22 -1.36 0.62 6.49
N PHE A 23 -1.66 1.34 5.41
CA PHE A 23 -0.64 1.84 4.52
C PHE A 23 -1.06 3.14 3.86
N ALA A 24 -0.08 3.88 3.34
CA ALA A 24 -0.27 4.95 2.37
C ALA A 24 0.73 4.72 1.23
N LEU A 25 0.23 4.65 0.00
CA LEU A 25 1.04 4.49 -1.19
C LEU A 25 0.84 5.66 -2.15
N GLN A 26 1.95 6.12 -2.71
CA GLN A 26 1.99 7.11 -3.78
C GLN A 26 2.84 6.61 -4.93
N ALA A 27 2.44 6.96 -6.15
CA ALA A 27 3.21 6.76 -7.37
C ALA A 27 3.57 8.12 -7.98
N THR A 28 4.81 8.28 -8.44
CA THR A 28 5.21 9.49 -9.19
C THR A 28 4.65 9.50 -10.61
N GLY A 29 4.19 8.35 -11.12
CA GLY A 29 3.68 8.20 -12.47
C GLY A 29 2.78 6.97 -12.63
N GLY A 30 2.08 6.94 -13.77
CA GLY A 30 1.03 5.95 -14.03
C GLY A 30 -0.24 6.24 -13.26
N LYS A 31 -1.14 5.26 -13.21
CA LYS A 31 -2.45 5.37 -12.56
C LYS A 31 -2.71 4.15 -11.70
N ILE A 32 -2.95 4.35 -10.40
CA ILE A 32 -3.43 3.28 -9.54
C ILE A 32 -4.94 3.09 -9.77
N VAL A 33 -5.35 1.84 -9.86
CA VAL A 33 -6.71 1.39 -10.11
C VAL A 33 -7.12 0.49 -8.94
N ILE A 34 -8.12 0.92 -8.18
CA ILE A 34 -8.69 0.14 -7.08
C ILE A 34 -9.42 -1.07 -7.68
N THR A 35 -8.93 -2.26 -7.37
CA THR A 35 -9.59 -3.53 -7.73
C THR A 35 -10.36 -4.15 -6.58
N ASN A 36 -10.05 -3.77 -5.33
CA ASN A 36 -10.76 -4.20 -4.14
C ASN A 36 -11.20 -2.97 -3.33
N LYS A 37 -12.44 -2.52 -3.57
CA LYS A 37 -13.04 -1.37 -2.88
C LYS A 37 -13.41 -1.66 -1.43
N LYS A 38 -13.51 -2.94 -1.05
CA LYS A 38 -13.76 -3.33 0.34
C LYS A 38 -12.57 -3.00 1.21
N ASP A 39 -11.35 -3.20 0.69
CA ASP A 39 -10.12 -3.09 1.50
C ASP A 39 -9.27 -1.85 1.18
N THR A 40 -9.45 -1.22 0.00
CA THR A 40 -8.63 -0.09 -0.44
C THR A 40 -9.46 1.08 -0.97
N GLN A 41 -8.94 2.28 -0.76
CA GLN A 41 -9.56 3.54 -1.16
C GLN A 41 -8.50 4.60 -1.51
N TYR A 42 -8.93 5.66 -2.17
CA TYR A 42 -8.13 6.88 -2.30
C TYR A 42 -8.56 7.91 -1.28
N ILE A 43 -7.58 8.49 -0.60
CA ILE A 43 -7.76 9.71 0.18
C ILE A 43 -6.73 10.70 -0.36
N GLU A 44 -7.24 11.81 -0.90
CA GLU A 44 -6.44 12.81 -1.63
C GLU A 44 -5.58 12.18 -2.75
N LYS A 45 -4.25 12.11 -2.56
CA LYS A 45 -3.29 11.60 -3.54
C LYS A 45 -2.74 10.21 -3.19
N PHE A 46 -3.20 9.62 -2.08
CA PHE A 46 -2.68 8.35 -1.58
C PHE A 46 -3.69 7.24 -1.77
N LEU A 47 -3.22 6.10 -2.27
CA LEU A 47 -3.93 4.85 -2.07
C LEU A 47 -3.70 4.42 -0.62
N THR A 48 -4.79 4.11 0.09
CA THR A 48 -4.75 3.65 1.46
C THR A 48 -5.80 2.56 1.68
N HIS A 49 -5.86 2.04 2.90
CA HIS A 49 -6.82 1.05 3.33
C HIS A 49 -8.17 1.70 3.68
N THR A 50 -9.25 0.94 3.59
CA THR A 50 -10.55 1.30 4.20
C THR A 50 -10.57 0.90 5.68
N LEU A 51 -11.64 1.25 6.40
CA LEU A 51 -11.86 0.74 7.76
C LEU A 51 -11.80 -0.80 7.81
N GLU A 52 -12.46 -1.47 6.87
CA GLU A 52 -12.42 -2.94 6.80
C GLU A 52 -11.05 -3.46 6.35
N GLY A 53 -10.38 -2.73 5.46
CA GLY A 53 -9.00 -3.00 5.07
C GLY A 53 -8.00 -2.87 6.21
N SER A 54 -8.28 -2.08 7.25
CA SER A 54 -7.40 -1.97 8.45
C SER A 54 -7.27 -3.30 9.20
N LYS A 55 -8.22 -4.22 9.01
CA LYS A 55 -8.23 -5.56 9.61
C LYS A 55 -7.30 -6.54 8.90
N SER A 56 -6.58 -6.08 7.87
CA SER A 56 -5.63 -6.87 7.08
C SER A 56 -4.19 -6.38 7.27
N ARG A 57 -3.24 -7.19 6.80
CA ARG A 57 -1.83 -6.81 6.58
C ARG A 57 -1.42 -6.99 5.12
N SER A 58 -2.40 -7.18 4.24
CA SER A 58 -2.20 -7.41 2.82
C SER A 58 -3.31 -6.75 2.01
N TRP A 59 -2.92 -5.96 1.00
CA TRP A 59 -3.84 -5.23 0.14
C TRP A 59 -3.43 -5.35 -1.32
N SER A 60 -4.41 -5.62 -2.19
CA SER A 60 -4.19 -5.79 -3.63
C SER A 60 -4.90 -4.71 -4.43
N PHE A 61 -4.19 -4.18 -5.42
CA PHE A 61 -4.68 -3.18 -6.36
C PHE A 61 -4.01 -3.39 -7.72
N SER A 62 -4.40 -2.60 -8.72
CA SER A 62 -3.71 -2.58 -10.00
C SER A 62 -3.02 -1.24 -10.22
N TRP A 63 -1.90 -1.26 -10.92
CA TRP A 63 -1.19 -0.08 -11.37
C TRP A 63 -1.03 -0.13 -12.88
N GLN A 64 -1.58 0.86 -13.56
CA GLN A 64 -1.39 1.07 -14.97
C GLN A 64 -0.14 1.95 -15.16
N ALA A 65 0.93 1.35 -15.69
CA ALA A 65 2.16 2.07 -15.98
C ALA A 65 1.90 3.22 -16.98
N PRO A 66 2.65 4.33 -16.88
CA PRO A 66 2.55 5.43 -17.83
C PRO A 66 2.89 4.95 -19.24
N LYS A 67 2.45 5.71 -20.24
CA LYS A 67 2.77 5.42 -21.66
C LYS A 67 4.22 5.77 -22.00
N THR A 68 4.81 6.72 -21.27
CA THR A 68 6.21 7.12 -21.42
C THR A 68 7.13 6.11 -20.73
N GLY A 69 8.37 5.99 -21.22
CA GLY A 69 9.40 5.12 -20.65
C GLY A 69 10.11 5.71 -19.43
N ASP A 70 9.55 6.76 -18.83
CA ASP A 70 10.15 7.46 -17.70
C ASP A 70 10.19 6.55 -16.46
N GLU A 71 11.18 6.79 -15.60
CA GLU A 71 11.26 6.09 -14.32
C GLU A 71 10.09 6.51 -13.42
N VAL A 72 9.40 5.52 -12.86
CA VAL A 72 8.34 5.74 -11.86
C VAL A 72 8.82 5.25 -10.51
N THR A 73 8.61 6.04 -9.47
CA THR A 73 8.82 5.61 -8.08
C THR A 73 7.47 5.31 -7.43
N LEU A 74 7.35 4.12 -6.85
CA LEU A 74 6.29 3.78 -5.90
C LEU A 74 6.85 3.90 -4.48
N THR A 75 6.26 4.76 -3.66
CA THR A 75 6.62 4.91 -2.24
C THR A 75 5.46 4.41 -1.40
N VAL A 76 5.75 3.52 -0.45
CA VAL A 76 4.80 3.00 0.52
C VAL A 76 5.30 3.29 1.93
N MET A 77 4.42 3.80 2.78
CA MET A 77 4.55 3.77 4.22
C MET A 77 3.49 2.81 4.76
N ALA A 78 3.85 1.96 5.71
CA ALA A 78 2.96 0.95 6.25
C ALA A 78 3.16 0.80 7.75
N ILE A 79 2.07 0.52 8.45
CA ILE A 79 2.04 0.28 9.89
C ILE A 79 1.49 -1.12 10.15
N ALA A 80 2.21 -1.91 10.95
CA ALA A 80 1.67 -3.08 11.61
C ALA A 80 1.13 -2.60 12.97
N SER A 81 -0.19 -2.68 13.15
CA SER A 81 -0.82 -2.28 14.40
C SER A 81 -1.13 -3.49 15.29
N ASN A 82 -1.01 -3.29 16.61
CA ASN A 82 -1.43 -4.25 17.61
C ASN A 82 -2.94 -4.09 17.97
N GLY A 83 -3.57 -2.99 17.57
CA GLY A 83 -5.00 -2.73 17.75
C GLY A 83 -5.39 -2.25 19.16
N ASP A 84 -4.45 -1.74 19.96
CA ASP A 84 -4.72 -1.22 21.31
C ASP A 84 -5.21 0.25 21.34
N TYR A 85 -5.51 0.82 20.17
CA TYR A 85 -5.93 2.21 19.96
C TYR A 85 -4.88 3.27 20.38
N SER A 86 -3.63 2.86 20.52
CA SER A 86 -2.47 3.72 20.70
C SER A 86 -1.43 3.44 19.61
N ALA A 87 -0.33 4.21 19.62
CA ALA A 87 0.83 3.93 18.76
C ALA A 87 1.92 3.11 19.49
N VAL A 88 1.70 2.73 20.75
CA VAL A 88 2.71 2.06 21.56
C VAL A 88 2.85 0.60 21.12
N GLY A 89 4.06 0.20 20.73
CA GLY A 89 4.34 -1.17 20.28
C GLY A 89 3.96 -1.45 18.81
N ASP A 90 3.32 -0.49 18.14
CA ASP A 90 3.12 -0.53 16.69
C ASP A 90 4.46 -0.42 15.94
N LEU A 91 4.54 -1.06 14.78
CA LEU A 91 5.75 -1.04 13.94
C LEU A 91 5.48 -0.31 12.64
N ILE A 92 6.35 0.62 12.27
CA ILE A 92 6.26 1.39 11.02
C ILE A 92 7.42 1.05 10.09
N GLY A 93 7.12 0.98 8.80
CA GLY A 93 8.11 0.81 7.74
C GLY A 93 7.80 1.69 6.55
N ALA A 94 8.84 2.09 5.82
CA ALA A 94 8.73 2.81 4.57
C ALA A 94 9.66 2.20 3.52
N GLN A 95 9.19 2.10 2.28
CA GLN A 95 9.99 1.60 1.17
C GLN A 95 9.64 2.32 -0.12
N SER A 96 10.65 2.60 -0.93
CA SER A 96 10.49 3.11 -2.29
C SER A 96 11.03 2.11 -3.30
N TYR A 97 10.34 2.00 -4.43
CA TYR A 97 10.71 1.14 -5.56
C TYR A 97 10.76 1.97 -6.84
N ALA A 98 11.94 2.07 -7.44
CA ALA A 98 12.12 2.65 -8.76
C ALA A 98 11.82 1.60 -9.85
N ILE A 99 10.89 1.91 -10.74
CA ILE A 99 10.43 1.05 -11.83
C ILE A 99 10.81 1.72 -13.14
N LYS A 100 11.62 1.02 -13.94
CA LYS A 100 12.00 1.44 -15.30
C LYS A 100 11.34 0.56 -16.33
N ALA A 101 10.94 1.15 -17.45
CA ALA A 101 10.64 0.38 -18.64
C ALA A 101 11.91 -0.35 -19.11
N LEU A 102 11.79 -1.65 -19.43
CA LEU A 102 12.88 -2.35 -20.10
C LEU A 102 13.10 -1.71 -21.46
N LYS A 103 14.35 -1.31 -21.75
CA LYS A 103 14.73 -0.92 -23.11
C LYS A 103 14.57 -2.15 -23.99
N LYS A 104 13.81 -2.02 -25.07
CA LYS A 104 13.73 -3.04 -26.13
C LYS A 104 15.04 -3.11 -26.90
#